data_AF-A0A964X9L5-F1
#
_entry.id   AF-A0A964X9L5-F1
#
_cell.length_a   1.000
_cell.length_b   1.000
_cell.length_c   1.000
_cell.angle_alpha   90.00
_cell.angle_beta   90.00
_cell.angle_gamma   90.00
#
_symmetry.space_group_name_H-M   'P 1'
#
loop_
_entity.id
_entity.type
_entity.pdbx_description
1 polymer ?
#
loop_
_entity_poly.entity_id
_entity_poly.type
_entity_poly.pdbx_seq_one_letter_code
_entity_poly.pdbx_strand_id
1 'polypeptide(L)'
;MRLKIEHQTVYKFETPVSYGLQQIRITPKAARFQKVLHWDTNVAGGGKEVMFEDHHHNVTELVSFDADTRELAVTSRGEVE
;
A
#
# COMPACT_ATOMS: atom_id res chain seq x y z
N MET A 1 -12.44 -10.84 16.66
CA MET A 1 -11.23 -11.67 16.89
C MET A 1 -10.07 -10.80 16.48
N ARG A 2 -9.09 -10.52 17.34
CA ARG A 2 -8.02 -9.57 17.00
C ARG A 2 -6.92 -10.25 16.18
N LEU A 3 -6.66 -9.74 14.98
CA LEU A 3 -5.63 -10.21 14.07
C LEU A 3 -4.55 -9.13 13.91
N LYS A 4 -3.29 -9.56 13.91
CA LYS A 4 -2.16 -8.75 13.45
C LYS A 4 -1.74 -9.27 12.08
N ILE A 5 -1.71 -8.39 11.09
CA ILE A 5 -1.45 -8.72 9.69
C ILE A 5 -0.23 -7.95 9.23
N GLU A 6 0.65 -8.61 8.48
CA GLU A 6 1.74 -7.99 7.73
C GLU A 6 1.83 -8.66 6.37
N HIS A 7 1.90 -7.85 5.32
CA HIS A 7 2.00 -8.31 3.94
C HIS A 7 2.96 -7.39 3.18
N GLN A 8 3.91 -7.99 2.47
CA GLN A 8 4.85 -7.28 1.61
C GLN A 8 4.75 -7.79 0.18
N THR A 9 4.59 -6.85 -0.76
CA THR A 9 4.74 -7.11 -2.19
C THR A 9 6.02 -6.44 -2.68
N VAL A 10 6.84 -7.18 -3.44
CA VAL A 10 8.08 -6.67 -4.04
C VAL A 10 7.98 -6.77 -5.55
N TYR A 11 8.08 -5.63 -6.23
CA TYR A 11 8.18 -5.53 -7.68
C TYR A 11 9.64 -5.41 -8.07
N LYS A 12 10.13 -6.28 -8.93
CA LYS A 12 11.50 -6.24 -9.45
C LYS A 12 11.47 -6.00 -10.95
N PHE A 13 12.21 -5.00 -11.40
CA PHE A 13 12.29 -4.60 -12.79
C PHE A 13 13.63 -5.05 -13.37
N GLU A 14 13.59 -5.68 -14.55
CA GLU A 14 14.80 -6.11 -15.26
C GLU A 14 15.67 -4.90 -15.65
N THR A 15 15.04 -3.77 -15.97
CA THR A 15 15.70 -2.51 -16.29
C THR A 15 15.21 -1.40 -15.35
N PRO A 16 16.03 -0.35 -15.09
CA PRO A 16 15.62 0.80 -14.28
C PRO A 16 14.35 1.45 -14.82
N VAL A 17 13.39 1.71 -13.94
CA VAL A 17 12.17 2.44 -14.29
C VAL A 17 12.47 3.93 -14.18
N SER A 18 12.30 4.66 -15.29
CA SER A 18 12.52 6.12 -15.31
C SER A 18 11.45 6.89 -14.57
N TYR A 19 10.21 6.41 -14.62
CA TYR A 19 9.06 6.97 -13.92
C TYR A 19 7.94 5.93 -13.82
N GLY A 20 7.24 5.90 -12.69
CA GLY A 20 6.11 5.02 -12.46
C GLY A 20 5.12 5.63 -11.47
N LEU A 21 3.84 5.34 -11.70
CA LEU A 21 2.76 5.59 -10.74
C LEU A 21 1.99 4.29 -10.54
N GLN A 22 1.63 4.00 -9.30
CA GLN A 22 0.79 2.86 -8.96
C GLN A 22 -0.27 3.26 -7.95
N GLN A 23 -1.51 2.88 -8.22
CA GLN A 23 -2.58 2.96 -7.23
C GLN A 23 -2.66 1.64 -6.47
N ILE A 24 -2.60 1.70 -5.15
CA ILE A 24 -2.71 0.54 -4.26
C ILE A 24 -3.94 0.67 -3.35
N ARG A 25 -4.54 -0.48 -3.04
CA ARG A 25 -5.70 -0.63 -2.15
C ARG A 25 -5.44 -1.77 -1.17
N ILE A 26 -4.46 -1.57 -0.31
CA ILE A 26 -3.94 -2.59 0.62
C ILE A 26 -4.26 -2.29 2.09
N THR A 27 -5.16 -1.34 2.33
CA THR A 27 -5.76 -1.12 3.64
C THR A 27 -7.05 -1.96 3.74
N PRO A 28 -7.23 -2.78 4.79
CA PRO A 28 -8.45 -3.54 5.01
C PRO A 28 -9.66 -2.62 5.09
N LYS A 29 -10.78 -3.06 4.52
CA LYS A 29 -12.02 -2.31 4.61
C LYS A 29 -12.70 -2.53 5.96
N ALA A 30 -13.13 -1.45 6.62
CA ALA A 30 -13.98 -1.54 7.79
C ALA A 30 -15.38 -2.03 7.40
N ALA A 31 -15.94 -2.97 8.16
CA ALA A 31 -17.24 -3.58 7.91
C ALA A 31 -17.90 -4.01 9.24
N ARG A 32 -19.15 -4.50 9.17
CA ARG A 32 -19.92 -4.90 10.36
C ARG A 32 -19.18 -5.89 11.29
N PHE A 33 -18.36 -6.75 10.72
CA PHE A 33 -17.63 -7.80 11.44
C PHE A 33 -16.11 -7.62 11.40
N GLN A 34 -15.64 -6.43 11.03
CA GLN A 34 -14.22 -6.10 10.97
C GLN A 34 -13.99 -4.61 11.24
N LYS A 35 -13.27 -4.30 12.32
CA LYS A 35 -12.80 -2.95 12.62
C LYS A 35 -11.30 -2.85 12.41
N VAL A 36 -10.84 -1.83 11.70
CA VAL A 36 -9.42 -1.52 11.59
C VAL A 36 -9.01 -0.73 12.82
N LEU A 37 -8.10 -1.26 13.64
CA LEU A 37 -7.62 -0.62 14.87
C LEU A 37 -6.49 0.35 14.56
N HIS A 38 -5.51 -0.10 13.79
CA HIS A 38 -4.47 0.71 13.20
C HIS A 38 -4.00 0.04 11.92
N TRP A 39 -3.60 0.83 10.93
CA TRP A 39 -3.01 0.33 9.70
C TRP A 39 -1.97 1.32 9.19
N ASP A 40 -0.89 0.78 8.64
CA ASP A 40 0.20 1.53 8.07
C ASP A 40 0.65 0.86 6.77
N THR A 41 1.05 1.69 5.81
CA THR A 41 1.66 1.26 4.56
C THR A 41 3.03 1.92 4.47
N ASN A 42 4.07 1.17 4.13
CA ASN A 42 5.40 1.68 3.85
C ASN A 42 5.77 1.38 2.40
N VAL A 43 6.44 2.32 1.75
CA VAL A 43 6.94 2.18 0.38
C VAL A 43 8.45 2.42 0.42
N ALA A 44 9.21 1.49 -0.17
CA ALA A 44 10.64 1.64 -0.42
C ALA A 44 10.91 1.55 -1.94
N GLY A 45 11.84 2.38 -2.43
CA GLY A 45 12.09 2.56 -3.87
C GLY A 45 11.06 3.46 -4.57
N GLY A 46 10.35 4.27 -3.78
CA GLY A 46 9.29 5.17 -4.20
C GLY A 46 8.69 5.93 -3.01
N GLY A 47 7.65 6.72 -3.28
CA GLY A 47 7.00 7.59 -2.30
C GLY A 47 5.48 7.50 -2.35
N LYS A 48 4.82 7.80 -1.23
CA LYS A 48 3.37 8.01 -1.21
C LYS A 48 3.08 9.46 -1.58
N GLU A 49 2.20 9.66 -2.55
CA GLU A 49 1.85 10.98 -3.06
C GLU A 49 0.53 11.49 -2.49
N VAL A 50 -0.54 10.70 -2.66
CA VAL A 50 -1.87 11.07 -2.19
C VAL A 50 -2.62 9.86 -1.70
N MET A 51 -3.43 10.06 -0.67
CA MET A 51 -4.38 9.08 -0.15
C MET A 51 -5.79 9.66 -0.22
N PHE A 52 -6.73 8.86 -0.71
CA PHE A 52 -8.14 9.24 -0.79
C PHE A 52 -9.04 8.00 -0.67
N GLU A 53 -10.33 8.24 -0.41
CA GLU A 53 -11.34 7.19 -0.44
C GLU A 53 -12.02 7.18 -1.83
N ASP A 54 -12.07 6.01 -2.47
CA ASP A 54 -12.74 5.85 -3.76
C ASP A 54 -14.27 5.71 -3.61
N HIS A 55 -15.01 5.67 -4.73
CA HIS A 55 -16.47 5.48 -4.74
C HIS A 55 -16.94 4.14 -4.16
N HIS A 56 -16.03 3.21 -3.88
CA HIS A 56 -16.31 1.93 -3.23
C HIS A 56 -15.90 1.92 -1.76
N HIS A 57 -15.55 3.08 -1.18
CA HIS A 57 -15.07 3.21 0.20
C HIS A 57 -13.79 2.40 0.47
N ASN A 58 -12.92 2.28 -0.53
CA ASN A 58 -11.57 1.76 -0.33
C ASN A 58 -10.62 2.93 -0.10
N VAL A 59 -9.75 2.79 0.91
CA VAL A 59 -8.58 3.66 1.05
C VAL A 59 -7.63 3.32 -0.10
N THR A 60 -7.48 4.28 -1.02
CA THR A 60 -6.58 4.20 -2.17
C THR A 60 -5.39 5.11 -1.93
N GLU A 61 -4.19 4.59 -2.12
CA GLU A 61 -2.94 5.36 -2.04
C GLU A 61 -2.30 5.39 -3.43
N LEU A 62 -1.92 6.58 -3.91
CA LEU A 62 -1.10 6.74 -5.10
C LEU A 62 0.37 6.73 -4.68
N VAL A 63 1.14 5.87 -5.30
CA VAL A 63 2.57 5.66 -5.06
C VAL A 63 3.35 6.05 -6.31
N SER A 64 4.34 6.91 -6.14
CA SER A 64 5.36 7.23 -7.14
C SER A 64 6.58 6.34 -6.97
N PHE A 65 7.35 6.23 -8.04
CA PHE A 65 8.57 5.43 -8.08
C PHE A 65 9.75 6.40 -8.06
N ASP A 66 10.80 6.05 -7.32
CA ASP A 66 12.04 6.81 -7.39
C ASP A 66 12.65 6.68 -8.80
N ALA A 67 13.31 7.73 -9.28
CA ALA A 67 13.97 7.71 -10.57
C ALA A 67 15.04 6.61 -10.61
N ASP A 68 15.07 5.86 -11.72
CA ASP A 68 15.98 4.74 -11.96
C ASP A 68 15.86 3.58 -10.95
N THR A 69 14.71 3.47 -10.25
CA THR A 69 14.47 2.35 -9.34
C THR A 69 14.41 1.02 -10.10
N ARG A 70 14.96 -0.03 -9.50
CA ARG A 70 14.84 -1.42 -9.98
C ARG A 70 13.97 -2.29 -9.09
N GLU A 71 13.62 -1.77 -7.90
CA GLU A 71 12.83 -2.49 -6.94
C GLU A 71 11.88 -1.54 -6.22
N LEU A 72 10.59 -1.89 -6.19
CA LEU A 72 9.60 -1.22 -5.37
C LEU A 72 9.08 -2.24 -4.35
N ALA A 73 9.23 -1.95 -3.06
CA ALA A 73 8.67 -2.77 -2.00
C ALA A 73 7.55 -2.02 -1.29
N VAL A 74 6.38 -2.64 -1.20
CA VAL A 74 5.22 -2.08 -0.51
C VAL A 74 4.85 -3.03 0.63
N THR A 75 4.94 -2.52 1.86
CA THR A 75 4.63 -3.27 3.08
C THR A 75 3.41 -2.68 3.75
N SER A 76 2.34 -3.46 3.87
CA SER A 76 1.13 -3.12 4.61
C SER A 76 1.06 -3.92 5.90
N ARG A 77 0.75 -3.26 7.01
CA ARG A 77 0.70 -3.90 8.32
C ARG A 77 -0.25 -3.20 9.27
N GLY A 78 -0.78 -3.96 10.21
CA GLY A 78 -1.59 -3.42 11.29
C GLY A 78 -2.42 -4.46 11.99
N GLU A 79 -3.46 -3.99 12.66
CA GLU A 79 -4.35 -4.84 13.45
C GLU A 79 -5.83 -4.55 13.15
N VAL A 80 -6.61 -5.63 13.10
CA VAL A 80 -8.07 -5.60 12.90
C VAL A 80 -8.78 -6.47 13.95
N GLU A 81 -10.06 -6.21 14.23
CA GLU A 81 -10.88 -7.01 15.17
C GLU A 81 -12.32 -7.33 14.73
#